data_AF-A0A2U3QY50-F1
#
_entry.id   AF-A0A2U3QY50-F1
#
_cell.length_a   1.000
_cell.length_b   1.000
_cell.length_c   1.000
_cell.angle_alpha   90.00
_cell.angle_beta   90.00
_cell.angle_gamma   90.00
#
_symmetry.space_group_name_H-M   'P 1'
#
loop_
_entity.id
_entity.type
_entity.pdbx_description
1 polymer ?
#
loop_
_entity_poly.entity_id
_entity_poly.type
_entity_poly.pdbx_seq_one_letter_code
_entity_poly.pdbx_strand_id
1 'polypeptide(L)'
;MPQLDYVFFPTQLFWLVITFTFLLLITNFIIVPLAERLFSQRNDHISSYIKKAEQTNIQIQQINDEISRIARMSELEAEEIINQAKKSTEEIYNQRLMKHSQKIDQKVTDCIAEIEKMTINFQNSYKEQVIKYSQDLIKKLTNHEANIDHLHKYYNKLNKNKTIN
;
A
#
# COMPACT_ATOMS: atom_id res chain seq x y z
N MET A 1 18.78 105.82 24.93
CA MET A 1 19.81 104.78 25.21
C MET A 1 20.60 104.54 23.93
N PRO A 2 21.94 104.49 23.98
CA PRO A 2 22.80 104.28 22.81
C PRO A 2 22.78 102.81 22.33
N GLN A 3 21.58 102.28 22.07
CA GLN A 3 21.33 100.87 21.74
C GLN A 3 20.88 100.68 20.28
N LEU A 4 20.76 101.76 19.52
CA LEU A 4 20.52 101.76 18.08
C LEU A 4 21.58 102.63 17.39
N ASP A 5 22.85 102.32 17.63
CA ASP A 5 23.95 102.95 16.92
C ASP A 5 24.10 102.25 15.55
N TYR A 6 23.48 102.84 14.51
CA TYR A 6 23.39 102.28 13.15
C TYR A 6 24.75 102.08 12.46
N VAL A 7 25.82 102.59 13.06
CA VAL A 7 27.18 102.58 12.53
C VAL A 7 27.78 101.17 12.46
N PHE A 8 27.37 100.23 13.31
CA PHE A 8 27.91 98.85 13.34
C PHE A 8 27.10 97.81 12.55
N PHE A 9 25.86 98.12 12.15
CA PHE A 9 24.98 97.21 11.40
C PHE A 9 25.56 96.75 10.05
N PRO A 10 26.20 97.62 9.23
CA PRO A 10 26.77 97.20 7.96
C PRO A 10 27.89 96.14 8.13
N THR A 11 28.72 96.30 9.16
CA THR A 11 29.82 95.36 9.46
C THR A 11 29.29 94.02 9.95
N GLN A 12 28.24 94.02 10.78
CA GLN A 12 27.58 92.78 11.22
C GLN A 12 26.93 92.03 10.05
N LEU A 13 26.26 92.75 9.14
CA LEU A 13 25.66 92.17 7.93
C LEU A 13 26.73 91.55 7.01
N PHE A 14 27.86 92.23 6.83
CA PHE A 14 29.00 91.73 6.05
C PHE A 14 29.53 90.40 6.59
N TRP A 15 29.81 90.32 7.89
CA TRP A 15 30.26 89.08 8.52
C TRP A 15 29.18 87.99 8.52
N LEU A 16 27.92 88.35 8.69
CA LEU A 16 26.80 87.41 8.57
C LEU A 16 26.74 86.79 7.17
N VAL A 17 26.85 87.59 6.11
CA VAL A 17 26.87 87.07 4.73
C VAL A 17 28.08 86.17 4.50
N ILE A 18 29.28 86.54 4.97
CA ILE A 18 30.49 85.72 4.80
C ILE A 18 30.36 84.39 5.53
N THR A 19 29.99 84.42 6.81
CA THR A 19 29.86 83.21 7.65
C THR A 19 28.72 82.32 7.18
N PHE A 20 27.59 82.90 6.77
CA PHE A 20 26.47 82.16 6.20
C PHE A 20 26.86 81.50 4.87
N THR A 21 27.57 82.23 3.99
CA THR A 21 28.06 81.67 2.73
C THR A 21 29.03 80.52 2.98
N PHE A 22 29.96 80.69 3.92
CA PHE A 22 30.90 79.63 4.31
C PHE A 22 30.18 78.40 4.88
N LEU A 23 29.18 78.60 5.74
CA LEU A 23 28.34 77.52 6.27
C LEU A 23 27.55 76.80 5.17
N LEU A 24 27.02 77.55 4.19
CA LEU A 24 26.27 77.00 3.07
C LEU A 24 27.18 76.16 2.16
N LEU A 25 28.43 76.60 1.93
CA LEU A 25 29.44 75.81 1.24
C LEU A 25 29.76 74.51 1.99
N ILE A 26 30.01 74.56 3.30
CA ILE A 26 30.23 73.35 4.12
C ILE A 26 29.04 72.39 4.01
N THR A 27 27.83 72.92 4.13
CA THR A 27 26.60 72.11 4.08
C THR A 27 26.47 71.43 2.72
N ASN A 28 26.69 72.17 1.63
CA ASN A 28 26.56 71.66 0.28
C ASN A 28 27.65 70.63 -0.06
N PHE A 29 28.89 70.85 0.37
CA PHE A 29 30.02 69.97 0.01
C PHE A 29 30.24 68.79 0.96
N ILE A 30 29.75 68.85 2.21
CA ILE A 30 30.01 67.80 3.21
C ILE A 30 28.72 67.12 3.65
N ILE A 31 27.72 67.88 4.08
CA ILE A 31 26.52 67.33 4.73
C ILE A 31 25.60 66.66 3.69
N VAL A 32 25.33 67.34 2.58
CA VAL A 32 24.48 66.81 1.49
C VAL A 32 25.04 65.51 0.89
N PRO A 33 26.31 65.42 0.43
CA PRO A 33 26.82 64.18 -0.16
C PRO A 33 26.93 63.04 0.86
N LEU A 34 27.12 63.33 2.15
CA LEU A 34 27.09 62.31 3.19
C LEU A 34 25.67 61.74 3.36
N ALA A 35 24.66 62.61 3.41
CA ALA A 35 23.26 62.19 3.50
C ALA A 35 22.84 61.37 2.27
N GLU A 36 23.19 61.81 1.06
CA GLU A 36 22.92 61.08 -0.18
C GLU A 36 23.50 59.66 -0.17
N ARG A 37 24.76 59.51 0.25
CA ARG A 37 25.39 58.19 0.38
C ARG A 37 24.63 57.28 1.34
N LEU A 38 24.22 57.80 2.50
CA LEU A 38 23.45 57.03 3.48
C LEU A 38 22.07 56.64 2.95
N PHE A 39 21.37 57.56 2.28
CA PHE A 39 20.08 57.27 1.67
C PHE A 39 20.19 56.24 0.55
N SER A 40 21.20 56.35 -0.32
CA SER A 40 21.47 55.37 -1.38
C SER A 40 21.72 53.99 -0.78
N GLN A 41 22.63 53.87 0.19
CA GLN A 41 22.94 52.58 0.84
C GLN A 41 21.69 51.94 1.44
N ARG A 42 20.87 52.72 2.16
CA ARG A 42 19.62 52.21 2.72
C ARG A 42 18.65 51.76 1.64
N ASN A 43 18.51 52.53 0.57
CA ASN A 43 17.63 52.19 -0.54
C ASN A 43 18.10 50.92 -1.26
N ASP A 44 19.41 50.76 -1.45
CA ASP A 44 20.03 49.57 -2.05
C ASP A 44 19.80 48.34 -1.17
N HIS A 45 19.94 48.47 0.16
CA HIS A 45 19.64 47.40 1.09
C HIS A 45 18.16 47.01 1.08
N ILE A 46 17.25 47.98 1.10
CA ILE A 46 15.80 47.72 1.03
C ILE A 46 15.45 47.01 -0.28
N SER A 47 15.94 47.53 -1.41
CA SER A 47 15.73 46.92 -2.73
C SER A 47 16.29 45.50 -2.80
N SER A 48 17.49 45.27 -2.25
CA SER A 48 18.10 43.94 -2.15
C SER A 48 17.26 42.97 -1.30
N TYR A 49 16.76 43.42 -0.15
CA TYR A 49 15.90 42.59 0.70
C TYR A 49 14.57 42.27 0.03
N ILE A 50 13.95 43.23 -0.67
CA ILE A 50 12.72 42.99 -1.44
C ILE A 50 12.98 41.95 -2.52
N LYS A 51 14.05 42.08 -3.31
CA LYS A 51 14.43 41.10 -4.33
C LYS A 51 14.68 39.72 -3.74
N LYS A 52 15.36 39.66 -2.59
CA LYS A 52 15.62 38.38 -1.91
C LYS A 52 14.32 37.74 -1.42
N ALA A 53 13.41 38.52 -0.85
CA ALA A 53 12.10 38.04 -0.41
C ALA A 53 11.27 37.51 -1.60
N GLU A 54 11.27 38.23 -2.73
CA GLU A 54 10.61 37.79 -3.96
C GLU A 54 11.21 36.48 -4.49
N GLN A 55 12.54 36.37 -4.55
CA GLN A 55 13.22 35.13 -4.93
C GLN A 55 12.89 33.97 -3.99
N THR A 56 12.86 34.20 -2.68
CA THR A 56 12.45 33.20 -1.70
C THR A 56 10.99 32.78 -1.90
N ASN A 57 10.09 33.72 -2.18
CA ASN A 57 8.69 33.39 -2.48
C ASN A 57 8.56 32.52 -3.74
N ILE A 58 9.31 32.84 -4.81
CA ILE A 58 9.34 32.02 -6.03
C ILE A 58 9.85 30.61 -5.72
N GLN A 59 10.92 30.48 -4.93
CA GLN A 59 11.45 29.17 -4.52
C GLN A 59 10.44 28.38 -3.68
N ILE A 60 9.74 29.03 -2.74
CA ILE A 60 8.68 28.40 -1.95
C ILE A 60 7.56 27.90 -2.85
N GLN A 61 7.14 28.70 -3.84
CA GLN A 61 6.10 28.30 -4.79
C GLN A 61 6.54 27.08 -5.61
N GLN A 62 7.78 27.07 -6.11
CA GLN A 62 8.34 25.92 -6.83
C GLN A 62 8.39 24.65 -5.97
N ILE A 63 8.80 24.77 -4.71
CA ILE A 63 8.83 23.65 -3.75
C ILE A 63 7.40 23.15 -3.48
N ASN A 64 6.43 24.04 -3.29
CA ASN A 64 5.03 23.66 -3.07
C ASN A 64 4.44 22.93 -4.29
N ASP A 65 4.76 23.38 -5.50
CA ASP A 65 4.34 22.72 -6.74
C ASP A 65 4.98 21.33 -6.88
N GLU A 66 6.25 21.20 -6.50
CA GLU A 66 6.96 19.92 -6.50
C GLU A 66 6.41 18.94 -5.46
N ILE A 67 6.16 19.40 -4.23
CA ILE A 67 5.49 18.60 -3.18
C ILE A 67 4.13 18.12 -3.66
N SER A 68 3.34 19.01 -4.26
CA SER A 68 2.01 18.67 -4.79
C SER A 68 2.09 17.64 -5.92
N ARG A 69 3.11 17.75 -6.79
CA ARG A 69 3.37 16.77 -7.85
C ARG A 69 3.77 15.41 -7.28
N ILE A 70 4.70 15.39 -6.31
CA ILE A 70 5.16 14.16 -5.66
C ILE A 70 4.00 13.49 -4.94
N ALA A 71 3.20 14.24 -4.18
CA ALA A 71 2.03 13.69 -3.49
C ALA A 71 1.04 13.01 -4.46
N ARG A 72 0.74 13.67 -5.59
CA ARG A 72 -0.12 13.08 -6.63
C ARG A 72 0.50 11.83 -7.26
N MET A 73 1.80 11.86 -7.56
CA MET A 73 2.50 10.71 -8.12
C MET A 73 2.50 9.53 -7.15
N SER A 74 2.79 9.76 -5.87
CA SER A 74 2.76 8.72 -4.84
C SER A 74 1.37 8.14 -4.63
N GLU A 75 0.30 8.95 -4.74
CA GLU A 75 -1.08 8.45 -4.68
C GLU A 75 -1.39 7.52 -5.87
N LEU A 76 -0.98 7.91 -7.09
CA LEU A 76 -1.13 7.07 -8.28
C LEU A 76 -0.33 5.78 -8.19
N GLU A 77 0.92 5.84 -7.76
CA GLU A 77 1.77 4.65 -7.55
C GLU A 77 1.18 3.72 -6.48
N ALA A 78 0.65 4.27 -5.39
CA ALA A 78 -0.03 3.48 -4.37
C ALA A 78 -1.28 2.79 -4.92
N GLU A 79 -2.10 3.50 -5.70
CA GLU A 79 -3.27 2.94 -6.35
C GLU A 79 -2.89 1.82 -7.34
N GLU A 80 -1.84 2.01 -8.12
CA GLU A 80 -1.31 1.00 -9.04
C GLU A 80 -0.85 -0.26 -8.28
N ILE A 81 -0.08 -0.11 -7.20
CA ILE A 81 0.36 -1.22 -6.35
C ILE A 81 -0.85 -1.96 -5.76
N ILE A 82 -1.85 -1.24 -5.25
CA ILE A 82 -3.07 -1.85 -4.70
C ILE A 82 -3.82 -2.63 -5.78
N ASN A 83 -3.97 -2.07 -6.98
CA ASN A 83 -4.66 -2.72 -8.08
C ASN A 83 -3.90 -3.96 -8.58
N GLN A 84 -2.58 -3.87 -8.67
CA GLN A 84 -1.74 -5.02 -9.04
C GLN A 84 -1.81 -6.12 -7.99
N ALA A 85 -1.77 -5.77 -6.70
CA ALA A 85 -1.90 -6.72 -5.60
C ALA A 85 -3.27 -7.40 -5.59
N LYS A 86 -4.36 -6.65 -5.81
CA LYS A 86 -5.72 -7.20 -5.96
C LYS A 86 -5.78 -8.20 -7.12
N LYS A 87 -5.30 -7.82 -8.31
CA LYS A 87 -5.31 -8.68 -9.49
C LYS A 87 -4.50 -9.97 -9.27
N SER A 88 -3.29 -9.85 -8.72
CA SER A 88 -2.45 -11.01 -8.38
C SER A 88 -3.12 -11.92 -7.35
N THR A 89 -3.76 -11.34 -6.33
CA THR A 89 -4.50 -12.10 -5.32
C THR A 89 -5.68 -12.85 -5.92
N GLU A 90 -6.43 -12.21 -6.82
CA GLU A 90 -7.56 -12.83 -7.53
C GLU A 90 -7.09 -13.98 -8.43
N GLU A 91 -5.99 -13.79 -9.19
CA GLU A 91 -5.39 -14.85 -10.00
C GLU A 91 -4.94 -16.05 -9.14
N ILE A 92 -4.24 -15.79 -8.03
CA ILE A 92 -3.80 -16.85 -7.11
C ILE A 92 -5.01 -17.55 -6.47
N TYR A 93 -6.04 -16.80 -6.08
CA TYR A 93 -7.26 -17.34 -5.51
C TYR A 93 -7.95 -18.29 -6.50
N ASN A 94 -8.16 -17.84 -7.74
CA ASN A 94 -8.78 -18.64 -8.79
C ASN A 94 -7.97 -19.90 -9.10
N GLN A 95 -6.64 -19.79 -9.19
CA GLN A 95 -5.77 -20.96 -9.39
C GLN A 95 -5.86 -21.96 -8.23
N ARG A 96 -5.89 -21.48 -6.98
CA ARG A 96 -6.05 -22.35 -5.81
C ARG A 96 -7.42 -23.01 -5.81
N LEU A 97 -8.48 -22.26 -6.14
CA LEU A 97 -9.84 -22.78 -6.24
C LEU A 97 -9.93 -23.92 -7.26
N MET A 98 -9.41 -23.71 -8.47
CA MET A 98 -9.36 -24.73 -9.52
C MET A 98 -8.58 -25.98 -9.07
N LYS A 99 -7.39 -25.79 -8.49
CA LYS A 99 -6.57 -26.91 -7.97
C LYS A 99 -7.29 -27.68 -6.86
N HIS A 100 -8.00 -26.99 -5.98
CA HIS A 100 -8.78 -27.63 -4.92
C HIS A 100 -9.98 -28.39 -5.48
N SER A 101 -10.71 -27.81 -6.44
CA SER A 101 -11.81 -28.50 -7.12
C SER A 101 -11.31 -29.79 -7.78
N GLN A 102 -10.24 -29.71 -8.57
CA GLN A 102 -9.66 -30.90 -9.22
C GLN A 102 -9.23 -31.98 -8.23
N LYS A 103 -8.65 -31.59 -7.09
CA LYS A 103 -8.28 -32.54 -6.02
C LYS A 103 -9.50 -33.19 -5.37
N ILE A 104 -10.59 -32.44 -5.20
CA ILE A 104 -11.85 -32.98 -4.66
C ILE A 104 -12.42 -33.97 -5.68
N ASP A 105 -12.49 -33.61 -6.95
CA ASP A 105 -13.02 -34.47 -8.02
C ASP A 105 -12.21 -35.78 -8.14
N GLN A 106 -10.88 -35.69 -8.06
CA GLN A 106 -10.01 -36.86 -8.01
C GLN A 106 -10.29 -37.73 -6.78
N LYS A 107 -10.36 -37.14 -5.58
CA LYS A 107 -10.68 -37.90 -4.36
C LYS A 107 -12.04 -38.58 -4.42
N VAL A 108 -13.04 -37.92 -5.00
CA VAL A 108 -14.37 -38.51 -5.20
C VAL A 108 -14.28 -39.71 -6.15
N THR A 109 -13.56 -39.56 -7.26
CA THR A 109 -13.37 -40.64 -8.25
C THR A 109 -12.62 -41.82 -7.63
N ASP A 110 -11.54 -41.56 -6.90
CA ASP A 110 -10.74 -42.58 -6.20
C ASP A 110 -11.57 -43.33 -5.16
N CYS A 111 -12.38 -42.60 -4.38
CA CYS A 111 -13.26 -43.19 -3.37
C CYS A 111 -14.35 -44.06 -4.01
N ILE A 112 -14.95 -43.64 -5.14
CA ILE A 112 -15.89 -44.45 -5.91
C ILE A 112 -15.21 -45.74 -6.39
N ALA A 113 -14.02 -45.64 -6.98
CA ALA A 113 -13.27 -46.80 -7.45
C ALA A 113 -12.88 -47.76 -6.30
N GLU A 114 -12.58 -47.24 -5.11
CA GLU A 114 -12.31 -48.04 -3.92
C GLU A 114 -13.57 -48.76 -3.42
N ILE A 115 -14.72 -48.07 -3.39
CA ILE A 115 -16.02 -48.66 -3.04
C ILE A 115 -16.39 -49.78 -4.02
N GLU A 116 -16.17 -49.57 -5.33
CA GLU A 116 -16.41 -50.59 -6.35
C GLU A 116 -15.52 -51.83 -6.15
N LYS A 117 -14.21 -51.62 -5.91
CA LYS A 117 -13.28 -52.71 -5.57
C LYS A 117 -13.71 -53.45 -4.31
N MET A 118 -14.10 -52.73 -3.25
CA MET A 118 -14.57 -53.33 -2.01
C MET A 118 -15.85 -54.14 -2.24
N THR A 119 -16.76 -53.65 -3.08
CA THR A 119 -17.99 -54.35 -3.46
C THR A 119 -17.68 -55.65 -4.21
N ILE A 120 -16.76 -55.62 -5.19
CA ILE A 120 -16.35 -56.81 -5.93
C ILE A 120 -15.66 -57.83 -5.00
N ASN A 121 -14.74 -57.37 -4.15
CA ASN A 121 -14.07 -58.23 -3.17
C ASN A 121 -15.05 -58.85 -2.18
N PHE A 122 -16.03 -58.08 -1.73
CA PHE A 122 -17.11 -58.58 -0.89
C PHE A 122 -17.92 -59.64 -1.64
N GLN A 123 -18.35 -59.38 -2.88
CA GLN A 123 -19.10 -60.36 -3.69
C GLN A 123 -18.32 -61.67 -3.89
N ASN A 124 -17.01 -61.59 -4.17
CA ASN A 124 -16.16 -62.76 -4.37
C ASN A 124 -15.96 -63.58 -3.09
N SER A 125 -15.79 -62.91 -1.94
CA SER A 125 -15.56 -63.58 -0.65
C SER A 125 -16.85 -63.93 0.10
N TYR A 126 -17.98 -63.33 -0.26
CA TYR A 126 -19.27 -63.49 0.41
C TYR A 126 -19.71 -64.95 0.48
N LYS A 127 -19.57 -65.67 -0.63
CA LYS A 127 -19.89 -67.11 -0.68
C LYS A 127 -19.13 -67.90 0.37
N GLU A 128 -17.81 -67.74 0.43
CA GLU A 128 -16.95 -68.47 1.36
C GLU A 128 -17.22 -68.06 2.81
N GLN A 129 -17.46 -66.76 3.06
CA GLN A 129 -17.80 -66.26 4.39
C GLN A 129 -19.14 -66.83 4.90
N VAL A 130 -20.18 -66.89 4.06
CA VAL A 130 -21.48 -67.47 4.42
C VAL A 130 -21.36 -68.96 4.74
N ILE A 131 -20.55 -69.70 3.97
CA ILE A 131 -20.32 -71.14 4.18
C ILE A 131 -19.57 -71.36 5.50
N LYS A 132 -18.51 -70.59 5.75
CA LYS A 132 -17.75 -70.66 7.00
C LYS A 132 -18.61 -70.30 8.22
N TYR A 133 -19.41 -69.24 8.14
CA TYR A 133 -20.31 -68.85 9.22
C TYR A 133 -21.39 -69.92 9.48
N SER A 134 -21.90 -70.55 8.41
CA SER A 134 -22.86 -71.67 8.52
C SER A 134 -22.21 -72.89 9.18
N GLN A 135 -20.95 -73.20 8.87
CA GLN A 135 -20.20 -74.26 9.55
C GLN A 135 -20.02 -73.97 11.04
N ASP A 136 -19.62 -72.75 11.39
CA ASP A 136 -19.43 -72.34 12.78
C ASP A 136 -20.76 -72.39 13.57
N LEU A 137 -21.86 -71.96 12.95
CA LEU A 137 -23.20 -72.07 13.54
C LEU A 137 -23.61 -73.52 13.75
N ILE A 138 -23.46 -74.39 12.74
CA ILE A 138 -23.81 -75.81 12.86
C ILE A 138 -22.93 -76.47 13.92
N LYS A 139 -21.62 -76.20 13.92
CA LYS A 139 -20.69 -76.72 14.93
C LYS A 139 -21.09 -76.31 16.35
N LYS A 140 -21.49 -75.05 16.55
CA LYS A 140 -21.98 -74.57 17.86
C LYS A 140 -23.33 -75.18 18.27
N LEU A 141 -24.22 -75.46 17.33
CA LEU A 141 -25.58 -75.94 17.62
C LEU A 141 -25.68 -77.47 17.75
N THR A 142 -24.91 -78.23 16.98
CA THR A 142 -24.99 -79.70 16.93
C THR A 142 -23.76 -80.40 17.48
N ASN A 143 -22.72 -79.66 17.89
CA ASN A 143 -21.45 -80.16 18.41
C ASN A 143 -20.69 -81.10 17.46
N HIS A 144 -21.05 -81.10 16.16
CA HIS A 144 -20.46 -81.90 15.09
C HIS A 144 -20.00 -80.98 13.94
N GLU A 145 -18.90 -81.33 13.27
CA GLU A 145 -18.41 -80.57 12.12
C GLU A 145 -19.25 -80.85 10.87
N ALA A 146 -19.79 -79.79 10.26
CA ALA A 146 -20.61 -79.89 9.05
C ALA A 146 -19.74 -80.15 7.81
N ASN A 147 -20.17 -81.07 6.94
CA ASN A 147 -19.46 -81.38 5.70
C ASN A 147 -19.52 -80.20 4.71
N ILE A 148 -18.34 -79.70 4.33
CA ILE A 148 -18.12 -78.52 3.49
C ILE A 148 -18.75 -78.67 2.10
N ASP A 149 -18.67 -79.85 1.48
CA ASP A 149 -19.17 -80.09 0.12
C ASP A 149 -20.70 -80.02 0.03
N HIS A 150 -21.38 -80.49 1.07
CA HIS A 150 -22.85 -80.40 1.16
C HIS A 150 -23.33 -78.96 1.30
N LEU A 151 -22.58 -78.12 2.02
CA LEU A 151 -22.89 -76.69 2.17
C LEU A 151 -22.68 -75.91 0.87
N HIS A 152 -21.59 -76.18 0.14
CA HIS A 152 -21.39 -75.59 -1.20
C HIS A 152 -22.54 -75.97 -2.15
N LYS A 153 -22.99 -77.24 -2.15
CA LYS A 153 -24.09 -77.71 -3.00
C LYS A 153 -25.41 -77.01 -2.65
N TYR A 154 -25.70 -76.81 -1.36
CA TYR A 154 -26.92 -76.13 -0.92
C TYR A 154 -26.89 -74.63 -1.24
N TYR A 155 -25.75 -73.95 -0.99
CA TYR A 155 -25.56 -72.55 -1.36
C TYR A 155 -25.76 -72.32 -2.87
N ASN A 156 -25.15 -73.15 -3.72
CA ASN A 156 -25.27 -73.03 -5.17
C ASN A 156 -26.72 -73.27 -5.65
N LYS A 157 -27.48 -74.19 -5.01
CA LYS A 157 -28.90 -74.42 -5.29
C LYS A 157 -29.76 -73.21 -4.94
N LEU A 158 -29.51 -72.57 -3.79
CA LEU A 158 -30.22 -71.35 -3.37
C LEU A 158 -29.89 -70.16 -4.26
N ASN A 159 -28.62 -69.97 -4.61
CA ASN A 159 -28.20 -68.86 -5.45
C ASN A 159 -28.80 -68.95 -6.87
N LYS A 160 -28.91 -70.16 -7.43
CA LYS A 160 -29.49 -70.40 -8.77
C LYS A 160 -30.99 -70.10 -8.85
N ASN A 161 -31.73 -70.25 -7.75
CA ASN A 161 -33.15 -69.89 -7.70
C ASN A 161 -33.39 -68.38 -7.58
N LYS A 162 -32.37 -67.60 -7.19
CA LYS A 162 -32.48 -66.14 -6.98
C LYS A 162 -32.26 -65.33 -8.27
N THR A 163 -31.61 -65.89 -9.29
CA THR A 163 -31.38 -65.26 -10.61
C THR A 163 -32.50 -65.50 -11.63
N ILE A 164 -33.55 -66.25 -11.28
CA ILE A 164 -34.67 -66.63 -12.19
C ILE A 164 -35.94 -65.78 -11.92
N ASN A 165 -35.87 -64.80 -11.01
CA ASN A 165 -36.94 -63.84 -10.72
C ASN A 165 -36.35 -62.42 -10.71
#